data_AF-A0A1H7D4X1-F1
#
_entry.id   AF-A0A1H7D4X1-F1
#
_cell.length_a   1.000
_cell.length_b   1.000
_cell.length_c   1.000
_cell.angle_alpha   90.00
_cell.angle_beta   90.00
_cell.angle_gamma   90.00
#
_symmetry.space_group_name_H-M   'P 1'
#
loop_
_entity.id
_entity.type
_entity.pdbx_description
1 polymer ?
#
loop_
_entity_poly.entity_id
_entity_poly.type
_entity_poly.pdbx_seq_one_letter_code
_entity_poly.pdbx_strand_id
1 'polypeptide(L)'
;MRGCKSSWQVFSVFLYDHWASLHSHRESSEWRLGSGSYLHRRPTEHAANHLRQLRLEIYWHSVLLGSSQAMSPVMRKHFKGFTLVELMVAVALFALLFTFAYPSYTDFIRNAQIRTVAESVVNGLQLARAEAIRRNSNIQFHFPNTSNSVSTTGGTDWSISSALSATPTNFNQAIQTRRENSGSSNARIGVANSTGTAAAAGAGMPADIMFTGMGRLNGASAVRRIDVTGAAGARALAILLAPGGDVRLCDPALSLATNPQGCS
;
A
#
# COMPACT_ATOMS: atom_id res chain seq x y z
N MET A 1 1.48 -11.65 50.48
CA MET A 1 0.10 -11.11 50.52
C MET A 1 0.07 -9.78 49.80
N ARG A 2 -1.02 -9.53 49.06
CA ARG A 2 -1.34 -8.39 48.16
C ARG A 2 -0.60 -8.44 46.80
N GLY A 3 -1.26 -8.48 45.65
CA GLY A 3 -2.68 -8.44 45.35
C GLY A 3 -2.85 -8.26 43.85
N CYS A 4 -3.39 -9.29 43.19
CA CYS A 4 -3.83 -9.30 41.80
C CYS A 4 -5.01 -8.32 41.62
N LYS A 5 -4.94 -7.37 40.70
CA LYS A 5 -6.07 -6.52 40.30
C LYS A 5 -6.29 -6.56 38.79
N SER A 6 -7.24 -7.42 38.42
CA SER A 6 -8.36 -7.18 37.50
C SER A 6 -8.08 -6.55 36.13
N SER A 7 -7.90 -7.44 35.16
CA SER A 7 -7.84 -7.24 33.69
C SER A 7 -9.18 -6.85 33.01
N TRP A 8 -10.14 -6.24 33.72
CA TRP A 8 -11.52 -6.06 33.21
C TRP A 8 -11.96 -4.60 32.96
N GLN A 9 -11.05 -3.62 32.99
CA GLN A 9 -11.38 -2.19 32.82
C GLN A 9 -11.15 -1.60 31.41
N VAL A 10 -10.71 -2.38 30.42
CA VAL A 10 -10.40 -1.83 29.07
C VAL A 10 -11.59 -1.90 28.10
N PHE A 11 -12.67 -2.61 28.44
CA PHE A 11 -13.80 -2.84 27.52
C PHE A 11 -14.82 -1.69 27.43
N SER A 12 -14.72 -0.63 28.25
CA SER A 12 -15.78 0.40 28.36
C SER A 12 -15.50 1.72 27.65
N VAL A 13 -14.37 1.89 26.94
CA VAL A 13 -14.02 3.18 26.30
C VAL A 13 -14.30 3.21 24.78
N PHE A 14 -14.67 2.08 24.16
CA PHE A 14 -14.76 1.96 22.70
C PHE A 14 -16.12 2.35 22.05
N LEU A 15 -17.09 2.89 22.81
CA LEU A 15 -18.47 3.07 22.31
C LEU A 15 -19.02 4.50 22.33
N TYR A 16 -18.25 5.53 22.73
CA TYR A 16 -18.79 6.89 22.87
C TYR A 16 -18.28 7.97 21.89
N ASP A 17 -17.24 7.73 21.08
CA ASP A 17 -16.59 8.81 20.30
C ASP A 17 -16.84 8.79 18.78
N HIS A 18 -17.82 8.03 18.28
CA HIS A 18 -18.04 7.87 16.83
C HIS A 18 -19.40 8.39 16.32
N TRP A 19 -19.91 9.51 16.86
CA TRP A 19 -21.19 10.09 16.41
C TRP A 19 -21.18 11.61 16.13
N ALA A 20 -20.02 12.28 16.07
CA ALA A 20 -19.97 13.73 15.83
C ALA A 20 -18.90 14.14 14.81
N SER A 21 -19.02 13.69 13.56
CA SER A 21 -18.44 14.40 12.40
C SER A 21 -19.00 13.86 11.08
N LEU A 22 -20.30 14.03 10.89
CA LEU A 22 -20.85 14.16 9.54
C LEU A 22 -21.68 15.42 9.60
N HIS A 23 -21.26 16.48 8.91
CA HIS A 23 -22.07 17.36 8.05
C HIS A 23 -21.21 18.52 7.54
N SER A 24 -21.44 18.86 6.27
CA SER A 24 -20.93 20.00 5.50
C SER A 24 -19.56 19.86 4.84
N HIS A 25 -19.58 19.30 3.63
CA HIS A 25 -18.93 19.93 2.47
C HIS A 25 -19.70 19.50 1.22
N ARG A 26 -20.64 20.36 0.80
CA ARG A 26 -21.38 20.24 -0.46
C ARG A 26 -20.75 21.26 -1.40
N GLU A 27 -19.69 20.86 -2.09
CA GLU A 27 -19.10 21.67 -3.16
C GLU A 27 -19.95 21.55 -4.43
N SER A 28 -20.38 22.72 -4.89
CA SER A 28 -21.04 22.95 -6.16
C SER A 28 -20.02 22.89 -7.29
N SER A 29 -20.10 21.88 -8.16
CA SER A 29 -19.39 21.88 -9.44
C SER A 29 -20.19 22.63 -10.49
N GLU A 30 -19.74 23.84 -10.81
CA GLU A 30 -20.08 24.58 -12.03
C GLU A 30 -19.66 23.78 -13.28
N TRP A 31 -20.62 23.48 -14.16
CA TRP A 31 -20.32 22.96 -15.49
C TRP A 31 -20.15 24.12 -16.46
N ARG A 32 -18.90 24.42 -16.82
CA ARG A 32 -18.58 25.27 -17.97
C ARG A 32 -18.92 24.53 -19.27
N LEU A 33 -19.74 25.18 -20.10
CA LEU A 33 -20.03 24.78 -21.47
C LEU A 33 -18.77 24.91 -22.33
N GLY A 34 -18.24 23.77 -22.78
CA GLY A 34 -17.23 23.66 -23.83
C GLY A 34 -17.90 23.23 -25.14
N SER A 35 -17.74 24.08 -26.14
CA SER A 35 -18.28 23.99 -27.50
C SER A 35 -17.89 22.71 -28.24
N GLY A 36 -18.78 22.28 -29.15
CA GLY A 36 -18.75 20.98 -29.79
C GLY A 36 -17.76 20.79 -30.93
N SER A 37 -17.66 19.54 -31.37
CA SER A 37 -17.63 19.16 -32.78
C SER A 37 -17.97 17.67 -32.86
N TYR A 38 -19.10 17.38 -33.50
CA TYR A 38 -19.62 16.04 -33.72
C TYR A 38 -18.89 15.43 -34.92
N LEU A 39 -18.18 14.32 -34.74
CA LEU A 39 -17.71 13.49 -35.85
C LEU A 39 -18.69 12.34 -36.09
N HIS A 40 -19.37 12.44 -37.23
CA HIS A 40 -20.21 11.42 -37.82
C HIS A 40 -19.47 10.08 -37.97
N ARG A 41 -20.07 9.00 -37.45
CA ARG A 41 -19.68 7.63 -37.79
C ARG A 41 -20.78 7.00 -38.64
N ARG A 42 -20.47 6.71 -39.91
CA ARG A 42 -21.34 5.95 -40.80
C ARG A 42 -21.23 4.45 -40.47
N PRO A 43 -22.34 3.70 -40.41
CA PRO A 43 -22.30 2.26 -40.61
C PRO A 43 -22.40 1.93 -42.10
N THR A 44 -21.55 1.01 -42.55
CA THR A 44 -21.58 0.44 -43.91
C THR A 44 -22.54 -0.73 -43.98
N GLU A 45 -23.53 -0.62 -44.86
CA GLU A 45 -24.42 -1.69 -45.29
C GLU A 45 -23.71 -2.63 -46.27
N HIS A 46 -23.83 -3.94 -46.06
CA HIS A 46 -23.67 -4.93 -47.11
C HIS A 46 -24.95 -5.73 -47.27
N ALA A 47 -25.59 -5.40 -48.40
CA ALA A 47 -26.59 -6.08 -49.20
C ALA A 47 -26.81 -7.57 -48.93
N ALA A 48 -28.08 -7.92 -48.71
CA ALA A 48 -28.66 -9.14 -49.25
C ALA A 48 -30.10 -8.83 -49.68
N ASN A 49 -30.23 -8.41 -50.94
CA ASN A 49 -31.47 -8.38 -51.68
C ASN A 49 -31.94 -9.82 -51.93
N HIS A 50 -33.16 -10.16 -51.53
CA HIS A 50 -34.04 -10.90 -52.43
C HIS A 50 -35.50 -10.50 -52.13
N LEU A 51 -36.09 -9.85 -53.12
CA LEU A 51 -37.42 -9.29 -53.10
C LEU A 51 -38.47 -10.33 -53.50
N ARG A 52 -39.65 -10.11 -52.91
CA ARG A 52 -41.00 -10.33 -53.46
C ARG A 52 -41.53 -11.76 -53.53
N GLN A 53 -42.57 -11.98 -52.73
CA GLN A 53 -43.94 -12.29 -53.21
C GLN A 53 -44.89 -12.01 -52.04
N LEU A 54 -45.55 -10.85 -52.03
CA LEU A 54 -46.91 -10.60 -52.52
C LEU A 54 -48.02 -11.33 -51.76
N ARG A 55 -49.03 -10.51 -51.44
CA ARG A 55 -50.45 -10.81 -51.17
C ARG A 55 -50.86 -11.04 -49.71
N LEU A 56 -51.34 -9.94 -49.14
CA LEU A 56 -52.57 -9.83 -48.35
C LEU A 56 -53.55 -11.00 -48.59
N GLU A 57 -54.07 -11.58 -47.51
CA GLU A 57 -55.51 -11.88 -47.35
C GLU A 57 -55.79 -12.56 -45.98
N ILE A 58 -56.89 -12.12 -45.35
CA ILE A 58 -57.83 -12.87 -44.48
C ILE A 58 -57.35 -13.25 -43.06
N TYR A 59 -57.68 -12.48 -42.02
CA TYR A 59 -58.94 -12.53 -41.23
C TYR A 59 -59.35 -13.94 -40.73
N TRP A 60 -59.18 -14.16 -39.42
CA TRP A 60 -59.95 -15.02 -38.52
C TRP A 60 -60.33 -16.44 -38.97
N HIS A 61 -59.69 -17.43 -38.34
CA HIS A 61 -60.42 -18.57 -37.80
C HIS A 61 -60.01 -18.79 -36.35
N SER A 62 -60.92 -18.41 -35.46
CA SER A 62 -61.02 -18.92 -34.10
C SER A 62 -61.23 -20.43 -34.14
N VAL A 63 -60.27 -21.19 -33.61
CA VAL A 63 -60.53 -22.57 -33.15
C VAL A 63 -60.08 -22.71 -31.71
N LEU A 64 -61.09 -22.90 -30.89
CA LEU A 64 -61.07 -23.33 -29.51
C LEU A 64 -60.27 -24.63 -29.34
N LEU A 65 -59.12 -24.56 -28.67
CA LEU A 65 -58.70 -25.63 -27.78
C LEU A 65 -58.09 -24.97 -26.54
N GLY A 66 -58.82 -25.13 -25.42
CA GLY A 66 -58.33 -24.81 -24.10
C GLY A 66 -57.03 -25.55 -23.84
N SER A 67 -55.93 -24.81 -23.78
CA SER A 67 -54.78 -25.20 -23.00
C SER A 67 -54.86 -24.39 -21.72
N SER A 68 -55.39 -25.02 -20.68
CA SER A 68 -55.15 -24.62 -19.31
C SER A 68 -53.64 -24.58 -19.09
N GLN A 69 -53.05 -23.38 -19.20
CA GLN A 69 -51.69 -23.14 -18.73
C GLN A 69 -51.74 -23.30 -17.22
N ALA A 70 -51.50 -24.52 -16.75
CA ALA A 70 -51.16 -24.74 -15.37
C ALA A 70 -49.88 -23.95 -15.10
N MET A 71 -50.02 -22.77 -14.50
CA MET A 71 -48.91 -22.04 -13.89
C MET A 71 -48.29 -22.99 -12.87
N SER A 72 -47.19 -23.63 -13.26
CA SER A 72 -46.35 -24.40 -12.34
C SER A 72 -46.00 -23.45 -11.18
N PRO A 73 -46.37 -23.75 -9.93
CA PRO A 73 -45.99 -22.91 -8.83
C PRO A 73 -44.46 -22.92 -8.78
N VAL A 74 -43.84 -21.76 -9.00
CA VAL A 74 -42.43 -21.56 -8.71
C VAL A 74 -42.28 -21.86 -7.23
N MET A 75 -41.78 -23.05 -6.93
CA MET A 75 -41.56 -23.54 -5.58
C MET A 75 -40.51 -22.63 -4.96
N ARG A 76 -40.96 -21.56 -4.29
CA ARG A 76 -40.10 -20.69 -3.52
C ARG A 76 -39.49 -21.58 -2.45
N LYS A 77 -38.24 -22.01 -2.66
CA LYS A 77 -37.46 -22.65 -1.60
C LYS A 77 -37.43 -21.65 -0.45
N HIS A 78 -38.15 -21.97 0.62
CA HIS A 78 -38.01 -21.24 1.87
C HIS A 78 -36.56 -21.37 2.31
N PHE A 79 -35.81 -20.27 2.29
CA PHE A 79 -34.53 -20.21 2.95
C PHE A 79 -34.78 -20.48 4.44
N LYS A 80 -34.26 -21.61 4.94
CA LYS A 80 -34.27 -21.90 6.37
C LYS A 80 -33.34 -20.88 7.03
N GLY A 81 -33.89 -20.10 7.98
CA GLY A 81 -33.09 -19.21 8.82
C GLY A 81 -32.26 -19.99 9.84
N PHE A 82 -31.20 -19.38 10.34
CA PHE A 82 -30.39 -19.92 11.44
C PHE A 82 -31.19 -19.94 12.74
N THR A 83 -31.02 -21.00 13.53
CA THR A 83 -31.59 -21.04 14.89
C THR A 83 -30.72 -20.22 15.85
N LEU A 84 -31.30 -19.74 16.95
CA LEU A 84 -30.55 -19.00 17.99
C LEU A 84 -29.40 -19.85 18.55
N VAL A 85 -29.68 -21.13 18.80
CA VAL A 85 -28.68 -22.08 19.33
C VAL A 85 -27.53 -22.28 18.34
N GLU A 86 -27.81 -22.38 17.05
CA GLU A 86 -26.79 -22.53 16.02
C GLU A 86 -25.86 -21.31 15.93
N LEU A 87 -26.41 -20.10 16.08
CA LEU A 87 -25.60 -18.89 16.14
C LEU A 87 -24.71 -18.85 17.39
N MET A 88 -25.24 -19.27 18.56
CA MET A 88 -24.43 -19.34 19.79
C MET A 88 -23.28 -20.33 19.67
N VAL A 89 -23.53 -21.52 19.09
CA VAL A 89 -22.48 -22.51 18.85
C VAL A 89 -21.47 -22.00 17.83
N ALA A 90 -21.93 -21.35 16.75
CA ALA A 90 -21.04 -20.79 15.74
C ALA A 90 -20.12 -19.70 16.31
N VAL A 91 -20.65 -18.78 17.11
CA VAL A 91 -19.85 -17.73 17.77
C VAL A 91 -18.87 -18.33 18.79
N ALA A 92 -19.28 -19.36 19.54
CA ALA A 92 -18.40 -20.05 20.48
C ALA A 92 -17.21 -20.72 19.75
N LEU A 93 -17.46 -21.40 18.64
CA LEU A 93 -16.41 -22.01 17.82
C LEU A 93 -15.52 -20.94 17.18
N PHE A 94 -16.11 -19.84 16.68
CA PHE A 94 -15.35 -18.72 16.12
C PHE A 94 -14.40 -18.09 17.14
N ALA A 95 -14.87 -17.84 18.37
CA ALA A 95 -14.05 -17.27 19.44
C ALA A 95 -12.86 -18.20 19.79
N LEU A 96 -13.09 -19.51 19.80
CA LEU A 96 -12.04 -20.50 20.03
C LEU A 96 -10.96 -20.44 18.94
N LEU A 97 -11.36 -20.38 17.67
CA LEU A 97 -10.43 -20.26 16.55
C LEU A 97 -9.67 -18.93 16.57
N PHE A 98 -10.34 -17.83 16.93
CA PHE A 98 -9.75 -16.50 16.96
C PHE A 98 -8.60 -16.39 17.97
N THR A 99 -8.68 -17.15 19.07
CA THR A 99 -7.64 -17.17 20.11
C THR A 99 -6.29 -17.64 19.56
N PHE A 100 -6.29 -18.62 18.64
CA PHE A 100 -5.06 -19.10 18.00
C PHE A 100 -4.63 -18.24 16.80
N ALA A 101 -5.58 -17.64 16.08
CA ALA A 101 -5.30 -16.82 14.90
C ALA A 101 -4.71 -15.44 15.24
N TYR A 102 -5.12 -14.84 16.36
CA TYR A 102 -4.74 -13.49 16.74
C TYR A 102 -3.22 -13.23 16.82
N PRO A 103 -2.40 -14.03 17.54
CA PRO A 103 -0.96 -13.76 17.64
C PRO A 103 -0.27 -13.78 16.26
N SER A 104 -0.61 -14.75 15.41
CA SER A 104 -0.04 -14.84 14.06
C SER A 104 -0.37 -13.62 13.20
N TYR A 105 -1.55 -13.03 13.38
CA TYR A 105 -1.95 -11.82 12.67
C TYR A 105 -1.12 -10.60 13.12
N THR A 106 -0.79 -10.50 14.42
CA THR A 106 0.04 -9.39 14.91
C THR A 106 1.46 -9.42 14.35
N ASP A 107 2.07 -10.60 14.22
CA ASP A 107 3.42 -10.73 13.66
C ASP A 107 3.42 -10.48 12.15
N PHE A 108 2.36 -10.90 11.45
CA PHE A 108 2.16 -10.56 10.04
C PHE A 108 2.12 -9.05 9.82
N ILE A 109 1.36 -8.30 10.61
CA ILE A 109 1.31 -6.83 10.51
C ILE A 109 2.66 -6.20 10.79
N ARG A 110 3.37 -6.64 11.84
CA ARG A 110 4.71 -6.12 12.18
C ARG A 110 5.71 -6.31 11.04
N ASN A 111 5.72 -7.50 10.44
CA ASN A 111 6.60 -7.80 9.31
C ASN A 111 6.20 -7.01 8.05
N ALA A 112 4.89 -6.84 7.80
CA ALA A 112 4.38 -6.02 6.71
C ALA A 112 4.80 -4.55 6.84
N GLN A 113 4.81 -4.00 8.07
CA GLN A 113 5.29 -2.63 8.34
C GLN A 113 6.78 -2.46 8.01
N ILE A 114 7.64 -3.36 8.51
CA ILE A 114 9.09 -3.32 8.20
C ILE A 114 9.32 -3.38 6.69
N ARG A 115 8.64 -4.31 6.02
CA ARG A 115 8.74 -4.47 4.56
C ARG A 115 8.29 -3.21 3.82
N THR A 116 7.17 -2.62 4.22
CA THR A 116 6.64 -1.39 3.60
C THR A 116 7.64 -0.24 3.74
N VAL A 117 8.24 -0.07 4.92
CA VAL A 117 9.26 0.95 5.17
C VAL A 117 10.50 0.69 4.32
N ALA A 118 11.01 -0.55 4.31
CA ALA A 118 12.18 -0.91 3.52
C ALA A 118 11.95 -0.69 2.01
N GLU A 119 10.81 -1.12 1.47
CA GLU A 119 10.43 -0.87 0.09
C GLU A 119 10.29 0.63 -0.22
N SER A 120 9.74 1.42 0.71
CA SER A 120 9.66 2.88 0.55
C SER A 120 11.04 3.53 0.43
N VAL A 121 12.01 3.07 1.22
CA VAL A 121 13.39 3.56 1.18
C VAL A 121 14.07 3.13 -0.11
N VAL A 122 13.92 1.87 -0.53
CA VAL A 122 14.46 1.39 -1.81
C VAL A 122 13.90 2.21 -2.98
N ASN A 123 12.59 2.42 -3.02
CA ASN A 123 11.93 3.21 -4.06
C ASN A 123 12.41 4.66 -4.05
N GLY A 124 12.57 5.27 -2.86
CA GLY A 124 13.10 6.62 -2.73
C GLY A 124 14.57 6.74 -3.17
N LEU A 125 15.42 5.77 -2.85
CA LEU A 125 16.81 5.72 -3.32
C LEU A 125 16.91 5.55 -4.84
N GLN A 126 16.09 4.67 -5.41
CA GLN A 126 16.00 4.47 -6.86
C GLN A 126 15.52 5.75 -7.56
N LEU A 127 14.53 6.44 -7.00
CA LEU A 127 14.07 7.73 -7.50
C LEU A 127 15.18 8.80 -7.41
N ALA A 128 15.87 8.90 -6.28
CA ALA A 128 16.96 9.85 -6.11
C ALA A 128 18.07 9.63 -7.16
N ARG A 129 18.43 8.36 -7.41
CA ARG A 129 19.37 7.99 -8.47
C ARG A 129 18.86 8.35 -9.86
N ALA A 130 17.59 8.05 -10.16
CA ALA A 130 16.98 8.36 -11.45
C ALA A 130 16.93 9.87 -11.71
N GLU A 131 16.57 10.67 -10.70
CA GLU A 131 16.57 12.12 -10.78
C GLU A 131 17.99 12.69 -10.95
N ALA A 132 19.01 12.07 -10.34
CA ALA A 132 20.40 12.48 -10.52
C ALA A 132 20.84 12.32 -11.97
N ILE A 133 20.55 11.15 -12.56
CA ILE A 133 20.82 10.87 -13.97
C ILE A 133 20.04 11.82 -14.88
N ARG A 134 18.73 11.97 -14.63
CA ARG A 134 17.83 12.80 -15.44
C ARG A 134 18.27 14.26 -15.47
N ARG A 135 18.72 14.81 -14.34
CA ARG A 135 19.14 16.20 -14.22
C ARG A 135 20.65 16.41 -14.46
N ASN A 136 21.40 15.32 -14.65
CA ASN A 136 22.85 15.31 -14.68
C ASN A 136 23.47 16.13 -13.53
N SER A 137 22.91 15.99 -12.33
CA SER A 137 23.28 16.78 -11.16
C SER A 137 23.28 15.93 -9.89
N ASN A 138 23.89 16.44 -8.82
CA ASN A 138 23.91 15.74 -7.55
C ASN A 138 22.52 15.81 -6.90
N ILE A 139 22.01 14.65 -6.48
CA ILE A 139 20.77 14.51 -5.71
C ILE A 139 21.11 13.88 -4.37
N GLN A 140 20.54 14.44 -3.31
CA GLN A 140 20.65 13.95 -1.95
C GLN A 140 19.38 13.21 -1.57
N PHE A 141 19.57 12.04 -0.98
CA PHE A 141 18.57 11.34 -0.19
C PHE A 141 18.98 11.48 1.28
N HIS A 142 18.10 12.04 2.10
CA HIS A 142 18.38 12.42 3.48
C HIS A 142 17.46 11.72 4.47
N PHE A 143 18.04 11.18 5.55
CA PHE A 143 17.32 10.71 6.73
C PHE A 143 17.44 11.76 7.85
N PRO A 144 16.37 12.52 8.14
CA PRO A 144 16.36 13.55 9.18
C PRO A 144 16.29 12.99 10.61
N ASN A 145 16.22 11.67 10.79
CA ASN A 145 15.99 11.03 12.09
C ASN A 145 14.66 11.47 12.73
N THR A 146 13.61 11.60 11.92
CA THR A 146 12.25 11.93 12.35
C THR A 146 11.27 10.85 11.93
N SER A 147 10.17 10.75 12.67
CA SER A 147 9.00 9.94 12.32
C SER A 147 7.78 10.83 12.43
N ASN A 148 7.02 10.98 11.35
CA ASN A 148 5.89 11.91 11.29
C ASN A 148 6.29 13.36 11.70
N SER A 149 7.45 13.82 11.23
CA SER A 149 8.04 15.14 11.57
C SER A 149 8.41 15.34 13.05
N VAL A 150 8.41 14.27 13.86
CA VAL A 150 8.85 14.31 15.26
C VAL A 150 10.21 13.64 15.39
N SER A 151 11.17 14.29 16.05
CA SER A 151 12.50 13.71 16.33
C SER A 151 12.35 12.37 17.03
N THR A 152 12.82 11.31 16.38
CA THR A 152 12.63 9.93 16.82
C THR A 152 13.89 9.16 16.46
N THR A 153 14.55 8.54 17.44
CA THR A 153 15.74 7.72 17.19
C THR A 153 15.44 6.61 16.18
N GLY A 154 16.13 6.62 15.05
CA GLY A 154 15.89 5.71 13.94
C GLY A 154 14.57 5.99 13.23
N GLY A 155 14.19 7.27 13.13
CA GLY A 155 13.00 7.71 12.42
C GLY A 155 13.00 7.24 10.96
N THR A 156 11.80 7.06 10.42
CA THR A 156 11.58 6.47 9.10
C THR A 156 11.16 7.50 8.03
N ASP A 157 11.04 8.77 8.40
CA ASP A 157 10.87 9.85 7.42
C ASP A 157 12.14 9.96 6.56
N TRP A 158 11.97 10.37 5.31
CA TRP A 158 13.09 10.66 4.41
C TRP A 158 12.71 11.74 3.40
N SER A 159 13.73 12.41 2.84
CA SER A 159 13.55 13.41 1.80
C SER A 159 14.55 13.25 0.68
N ILE A 160 14.16 13.73 -0.50
CA ILE A 160 14.98 13.79 -1.71
C ILE A 160 15.04 15.25 -2.14
N SER A 161 16.25 15.75 -2.36
CA SER A 161 16.50 17.14 -2.75
C SER A 161 17.59 17.24 -3.81
N SER A 162 17.44 18.17 -4.75
CA SER A 162 18.49 18.49 -5.72
C SER A 162 19.39 19.62 -5.23
N ALA A 163 20.66 19.55 -5.64
CA ALA A 163 21.58 20.66 -5.48
C ALA A 163 21.23 21.82 -6.43
N LEU A 164 21.48 23.06 -5.99
CA LEU A 164 21.39 24.23 -6.85
C LEU A 164 22.60 24.29 -7.80
N SER A 165 22.40 24.66 -9.07
CA SER A 165 23.49 24.74 -10.06
C SER A 165 24.62 25.71 -9.64
N ALA A 166 24.28 26.78 -8.92
CA ALA A 166 25.24 27.75 -8.41
C ALA A 166 26.00 27.26 -7.16
N THR A 167 25.44 26.31 -6.41
CA THR A 167 26.05 25.75 -5.18
C THR A 167 25.80 24.25 -5.11
N PRO A 168 26.67 23.42 -5.74
CA PRO A 168 26.45 21.97 -5.91
C PRO A 168 26.51 21.14 -4.60
N THR A 169 26.65 21.82 -3.46
CA THR A 169 26.65 21.27 -2.10
C THR A 169 25.40 21.65 -1.30
N ASN A 170 24.56 22.56 -1.81
CA ASN A 170 23.36 23.03 -1.11
C ASN A 170 22.10 22.40 -1.73
N PHE A 171 21.44 21.55 -0.94
CA PHE A 171 20.30 20.74 -1.37
C PHE A 171 18.95 21.34 -0.95
N ASN A 172 18.65 22.53 -1.44
CA ASN A 172 17.47 23.30 -0.99
C ASN A 172 16.23 23.12 -1.87
N GLN A 173 16.33 22.32 -2.95
CA GLN A 173 15.21 22.07 -3.85
C GLN A 173 14.61 20.70 -3.56
N ALA A 174 13.53 20.67 -2.79
CA ALA A 174 12.82 19.43 -2.47
C ALA A 174 12.19 18.83 -3.74
N ILE A 175 12.47 17.55 -4.00
CA ILE A 175 11.85 16.76 -5.06
C ILE A 175 10.70 15.95 -4.49
N GLN A 176 10.98 15.20 -3.41
CA GLN A 176 9.96 14.40 -2.73
C GLN A 176 10.29 14.33 -1.24
N THR A 177 9.25 14.29 -0.43
CA THR A 177 9.38 13.99 0.99
C THR A 177 8.40 12.86 1.32
N ARG A 178 8.83 11.97 2.20
CA ARG A 178 8.01 10.88 2.72
C ARG A 178 7.99 11.02 4.23
N ARG A 179 6.80 11.03 4.78
CA ARG A 179 6.56 11.07 6.22
C ARG A 179 5.76 9.86 6.64
N GLU A 180 5.95 9.45 7.89
CA GLU A 180 5.09 8.42 8.44
C GLU A 180 3.69 8.90 8.67
N ASN A 181 2.78 8.22 7.96
CA ASN A 181 1.35 8.40 8.11
C ASN A 181 0.77 7.51 9.23
N SER A 182 1.62 6.76 9.94
CA SER A 182 1.21 5.78 10.95
C SER A 182 1.84 6.12 12.29
N GLY A 183 1.06 6.63 13.24
CA GLY A 183 1.53 6.92 14.59
C GLY A 183 1.97 5.70 15.41
N SER A 184 1.66 4.47 14.94
CA SER A 184 1.97 3.20 15.63
C SER A 184 3.07 2.37 14.97
N SER A 185 3.76 2.89 13.95
CA SER A 185 4.83 2.12 13.29
C SER A 185 5.98 1.88 14.25
N ASN A 186 6.29 0.61 14.51
CA ASN A 186 7.44 0.20 15.31
C ASN A 186 8.72 0.10 14.47
N ALA A 187 8.65 0.36 13.17
CA ALA A 187 9.81 0.31 12.30
C ALA A 187 10.80 1.42 12.65
N ARG A 188 12.09 1.08 12.68
CA ARG A 188 13.20 1.97 12.96
C ARG A 188 14.34 1.70 12.00
N ILE A 189 15.02 2.76 11.56
CA ILE A 189 16.13 2.67 10.62
C ILE A 189 17.46 2.86 11.36
N GLY A 190 18.48 2.11 10.96
CA GLY A 190 19.89 2.32 11.32
C GLY A 190 20.73 2.41 10.05
N VAL A 191 21.85 3.12 10.10
CA VAL A 191 22.74 3.34 8.96
C VAL A 191 24.17 2.96 9.32
N ALA A 192 24.84 2.24 8.41
CA ALA A 192 26.24 1.83 8.55
C ALA A 192 27.06 2.14 7.30
N ASN A 193 28.37 2.36 7.53
CA ASN A 193 29.35 2.66 6.48
C ASN A 193 30.04 1.41 5.91
N SER A 194 29.60 0.22 6.33
CA SER A 194 30.08 -1.07 5.83
C SER A 194 28.89 -2.00 5.57
N THR A 195 29.04 -2.95 4.67
CA THR A 195 27.98 -3.93 4.35
C THR A 195 27.85 -5.05 5.39
N GLY A 196 28.91 -5.34 6.14
CA GLY A 196 28.97 -6.48 7.07
C GLY A 196 28.48 -6.23 8.49
N THR A 197 28.35 -4.96 8.91
CA THR A 197 27.90 -4.61 10.28
C THR A 197 26.45 -4.14 10.28
N ALA A 198 25.57 -4.87 10.96
CA ALA A 198 24.20 -4.42 11.19
C ALA A 198 24.19 -3.14 12.04
N ALA A 199 23.42 -2.15 11.61
CA ALA A 199 23.22 -0.90 12.32
C ALA A 199 22.04 -1.01 13.30
N ALA A 200 22.24 -0.58 14.54
CA ALA A 200 21.14 -0.43 15.49
C ALA A 200 20.23 0.74 15.07
N ALA A 201 18.99 0.75 15.54
CA ALA A 201 18.06 1.85 15.33
C ALA A 201 18.68 3.21 15.72
N GLY A 202 18.70 4.16 14.79
CA GLY A 202 19.28 5.49 14.95
C GLY A 202 20.80 5.58 14.83
N ALA A 203 21.51 4.45 14.72
CA ALA A 203 22.95 4.48 14.48
C ALA A 203 23.24 5.15 13.12
N GLY A 204 24.29 5.99 13.09
CA GLY A 204 24.71 6.68 11.87
C GLY A 204 23.73 7.74 11.35
N MET A 205 22.77 8.20 12.15
CA MET A 205 21.80 9.24 11.76
C MET A 205 22.05 10.59 12.46
N PRO A 206 21.71 11.73 11.83
CA PRO A 206 21.15 11.87 10.47
C PRO A 206 22.15 11.42 9.39
N ALA A 207 21.62 10.96 8.25
CA ALA A 207 22.43 10.34 7.20
C ALA A 207 22.12 10.92 5.82
N ASP A 208 23.17 11.12 5.03
CA ASP A 208 23.11 11.67 3.68
C ASP A 208 23.67 10.68 2.66
N ILE A 209 22.84 10.32 1.69
CA ILE A 209 23.22 9.50 0.54
C ILE A 209 23.11 10.37 -0.70
N MET A 210 24.23 10.59 -1.38
CA MET A 210 24.30 11.45 -2.56
C MET A 210 24.56 10.60 -3.79
N PHE A 211 23.73 10.80 -4.81
CA PHE A 211 23.93 10.26 -6.15
C PHE A 211 24.47 11.35 -7.08
N THR A 212 25.41 10.98 -7.93
CA THR A 212 25.98 11.83 -8.98
C THR A 212 25.17 11.74 -10.27
N GLY A 213 25.40 12.65 -11.22
CA GLY A 213 24.75 12.62 -12.55
C GLY A 213 24.98 11.34 -13.36
N MET A 214 26.00 10.54 -13.01
CA MET A 214 26.25 9.22 -13.61
C MET A 214 25.50 8.08 -12.88
N GLY A 215 24.68 8.40 -11.88
CA GLY A 215 23.93 7.42 -11.08
C GLY A 215 24.79 6.62 -10.09
N ARG A 216 26.04 7.03 -9.85
CA ARG A 216 26.93 6.44 -8.84
C ARG A 216 26.79 7.17 -7.52
N LEU A 217 27.13 6.50 -6.42
CA LEU A 217 27.25 7.16 -5.12
C LEU A 217 28.42 8.15 -5.14
N ASN A 218 28.21 9.32 -4.55
CA ASN A 218 29.26 10.30 -4.35
C ASN A 218 30.30 9.75 -3.35
N GLY A 219 31.58 10.06 -3.56
CA GLY A 219 32.67 9.61 -2.67
C GLY A 219 32.53 10.10 -1.23
N ALA A 220 31.81 11.20 -1.00
CA ALA A 220 31.49 11.71 0.34
C ALA A 220 30.41 10.88 1.07
N SER A 221 29.62 10.07 0.35
CA SER A 221 28.61 9.20 0.98
C SER A 221 29.29 7.96 1.52
N ALA A 222 29.51 7.92 2.83
CA ALA A 222 30.11 6.76 3.49
C ALA A 222 29.12 5.59 3.66
N VAL A 223 27.81 5.84 3.57
CA VAL A 223 26.76 4.86 3.80
C VAL A 223 26.83 3.69 2.80
N ARG A 224 26.88 2.47 3.32
CA ARG A 224 26.90 1.22 2.54
C ARG A 224 25.75 0.28 2.88
N ARG A 225 25.14 0.47 4.05
CA ARG A 225 24.07 -0.38 4.56
C ARG A 225 23.07 0.44 5.35
N ILE A 226 21.80 0.12 5.17
CA ILE A 226 20.68 0.68 5.91
C ILE A 226 19.88 -0.48 6.46
N ASP A 227 19.77 -0.61 7.78
CA ASP A 227 19.00 -1.65 8.44
C ASP A 227 17.63 -1.10 8.84
N VAL A 228 16.57 -1.83 8.52
CA VAL A 228 15.19 -1.56 8.92
C VAL A 228 14.79 -2.61 9.94
N THR A 229 14.74 -2.19 11.18
CA THR A 229 14.39 -3.00 12.36
C THR A 229 12.97 -2.69 12.82
N GLY A 230 12.38 -3.55 13.66
CA GLY A 230 11.10 -3.29 14.30
C GLY A 230 11.08 -3.73 15.76
N ALA A 231 9.89 -3.90 16.31
CA ALA A 231 9.70 -4.47 17.65
C ALA A 231 10.31 -5.87 17.77
N ALA A 232 10.60 -6.31 18.99
CA ALA A 232 11.15 -7.64 19.26
C ALA A 232 10.34 -8.75 18.57
N GLY A 233 11.05 -9.65 17.88
CA GLY A 233 10.45 -10.76 17.10
C GLY A 233 10.06 -10.41 15.67
N ALA A 234 10.07 -9.13 15.28
CA ALA A 234 9.83 -8.75 13.89
C ALA A 234 11.08 -9.00 13.02
N ARG A 235 10.86 -9.43 11.78
CA ARG A 235 11.92 -9.77 10.82
C ARG A 235 12.58 -8.48 10.31
N ALA A 236 13.84 -8.26 10.68
CA ALA A 236 14.62 -7.13 10.17
C ALA A 236 14.96 -7.31 8.69
N LEU A 237 15.11 -6.20 7.97
CA LEU A 237 15.57 -6.16 6.58
C LEU A 237 16.75 -5.21 6.46
N ALA A 238 17.63 -5.45 5.49
CA ALA A 238 18.76 -4.59 5.21
C ALA A 238 18.75 -4.16 3.74
N ILE A 239 19.17 -2.93 3.49
CA ILE A 239 19.34 -2.36 2.17
C ILE A 239 20.83 -2.11 1.98
N LEU A 240 21.41 -2.76 0.97
CA LEU A 240 22.81 -2.64 0.61
C LEU A 240 22.99 -1.68 -0.55
N LEU A 241 23.98 -0.80 -0.42
CA LEU A 241 24.32 0.23 -1.39
C LEU A 241 25.69 -0.04 -2.00
N ALA A 242 25.70 -0.41 -3.28
CA ALA A 242 26.95 -0.60 -4.02
C ALA A 242 27.55 0.77 -4.40
N PRO A 243 28.89 0.94 -4.45
CA PRO A 243 29.52 2.17 -4.93
C PRO A 243 29.08 2.60 -6.35
N GLY A 244 28.67 1.66 -7.18
CA GLY A 244 28.08 1.91 -8.50
C GLY A 244 26.66 2.49 -8.48
N GLY A 245 26.05 2.66 -7.31
CA GLY A 245 24.68 3.15 -7.13
C GLY A 245 23.60 2.06 -7.25
N ASP A 246 23.98 0.78 -7.25
CA ASP A 246 22.99 -0.31 -7.13
C ASP A 246 22.43 -0.35 -5.71
N VAL A 247 21.12 -0.61 -5.61
CA VAL A 247 20.36 -0.63 -4.36
C VAL A 247 19.66 -1.97 -4.27
N ARG A 248 19.99 -2.76 -3.24
CA ARG A 248 19.44 -4.11 -3.06
C ARG A 248 18.85 -4.29 -1.68
N LEU A 249 17.64 -4.85 -1.62
CA LEU A 249 17.00 -5.29 -0.39
C LEU A 249 17.38 -6.75 -0.12
N CYS A 250 17.78 -7.06 1.12
CA CYS A 250 18.10 -8.40 1.58
C CYS A 250 17.66 -8.61 3.03
N ASP A 251 17.62 -9.88 3.44
CA ASP A 251 17.39 -10.31 4.81
C ASP A 251 18.73 -10.67 5.47
N PRO A 252 19.13 -9.97 6.54
CA PRO A 252 20.40 -10.23 7.23
C PRO A 252 20.40 -11.52 8.04
N ALA A 253 19.24 -12.14 8.33
CA ALA A 253 19.17 -13.44 9.00
C ALA A 253 19.49 -14.61 8.05
N LEU A 254 19.56 -14.35 6.74
CA LEU A 254 19.81 -15.35 5.70
C LEU A 254 21.15 -15.08 5.01
N SER A 255 21.85 -16.16 4.62
CA SER A 255 23.07 -16.07 3.82
C SER A 255 22.74 -16.10 2.33
N LEU A 256 23.36 -15.21 1.54
CA LEU A 256 23.20 -15.21 0.09
C LEU A 256 23.67 -16.52 -0.58
N ALA A 257 24.56 -17.27 0.07
CA ALA A 257 25.06 -18.55 -0.45
C ALA A 257 23.99 -19.65 -0.49
N THR A 258 23.00 -19.60 0.40
CA THR A 258 21.95 -20.61 0.54
C THR A 258 20.57 -20.09 0.19
N ASN A 259 20.35 -18.78 0.20
CA ASN A 259 19.07 -18.15 -0.09
C ASN A 259 19.25 -16.86 -0.91
N PRO A 260 18.57 -16.68 -2.06
CA PRO A 260 18.67 -15.45 -2.86
C PRO A 260 18.16 -14.19 -2.16
N GLN A 261 17.44 -14.32 -1.04
CA GLN A 261 17.00 -13.21 -0.20
C GLN A 261 18.06 -12.79 0.82
N GLY A 262 19.14 -13.56 1.01
CA GLY A 262 20.17 -13.28 2.00
C GLY A 262 21.08 -12.11 1.64
N CYS A 263 21.71 -11.52 2.65
CA CYS A 263 22.72 -10.48 2.42
C CYS A 263 24.08 -11.11 2.07
N SER A 264 24.87 -10.39 1.26
CA SER A 264 26.24 -10.74 0.88
C SER A 264 27.28 -10.20 1.85
#